data_AF-A0A946ZMV4-F1
#
_entry.id   AF-A0A946ZMV4-F1
#
_cell.length_a   1.000
_cell.length_b   1.000
_cell.length_c   1.000
_cell.angle_alpha   90.00
_cell.angle_beta   90.00
_cell.angle_gamma   90.00
#
_symmetry.space_group_name_H-M   'P 1'
#
loop_
_entity.id
_entity.type
_entity.pdbx_description
1 polymer ?
#
loop_
_entity_poly.entity_id
_entity_poly.type
_entity_poly.pdbx_seq_one_letter_code
_entity_poly.pdbx_strand_id
1 'polypeptide(L)' 'VTQRNAASMLRAVGLDVDRVTYINELGKDMVYYARYKGKNIQPGDKLPKTSKIELICGNGSIPSQARIRSEAQ' A
#
# COMPACT_ATOMS: atom_id res chain seq x y z
N VAL A 1 6.01 -3.64 1.80
CA VAL A 1 5.92 -4.51 0.61
C VAL A 1 5.59 -3.64 -0.61
N THR A 2 6.02 -3.95 -1.83
CA THR A 2 5.69 -3.12 -3.00
C THR A 2 4.28 -3.44 -3.53
N GLN A 3 3.64 -2.46 -4.20
CA GLN A 3 2.31 -2.61 -4.80
C GLN A 3 2.22 -3.83 -5.72
N ARG A 4 3.21 -4.02 -6.59
CA ARG A 4 3.28 -5.16 -7.50
C ARG A 4 3.33 -6.49 -6.76
N ASN A 5 4.17 -6.58 -5.73
CA ASN A 5 4.30 -7.81 -4.96
C ASN A 5 2.99 -8.13 -4.19
N ALA A 6 2.37 -7.12 -3.58
CA ALA A 6 1.08 -7.29 -2.92
C ALA A 6 -0.01 -7.76 -3.89
N ALA A 7 -0.09 -7.16 -5.08
CA ALA A 7 -1.05 -7.57 -6.11
C ALA A 7 -0.83 -9.02 -6.59
N SER A 8 0.43 -9.47 -6.69
CA SER A 8 0.77 -10.85 -7.01
C SER A 8 0.37 -11.81 -5.87
N MET A 9 0.66 -11.46 -4.62
CA MET A 9 0.30 -12.26 -3.45
C MET A 9 -1.23 -12.41 -3.31
N LEU A 10 -1.98 -11.32 -3.47
CA LEU A 10 -3.44 -11.33 -3.44
C LEU A 10 -4.00 -12.27 -4.52
N ARG A 11 -3.52 -12.16 -5.76
CA ARG A 11 -3.93 -13.07 -6.84
C ARG A 11 -3.57 -14.52 -6.57
N ALA A 12 -2.41 -14.79 -5.97
CA ALA A 12 -1.99 -16.14 -5.63
C ALA A 12 -2.92 -16.82 -4.61
N VAL A 13 -3.50 -16.06 -3.67
CA VAL A 13 -4.48 -16.58 -2.71
C VAL A 13 -5.93 -16.54 -3.21
N GLY A 14 -6.15 -16.15 -4.47
CA GLY A 14 -7.46 -16.04 -5.09
C GLY A 14 -8.26 -14.79 -4.68
N LEU A 15 -7.58 -13.73 -4.27
CA LEU A 15 -8.13 -12.39 -4.05
C LEU A 15 -7.83 -11.50 -5.26
N ASP A 16 -8.59 -10.41 -5.41
CA ASP A 16 -8.42 -9.47 -6.51
C ASP A 16 -8.16 -8.04 -6.01
N VAL A 17 -7.49 -7.22 -6.81
CA VAL A 17 -7.21 -5.82 -6.48
C VAL A 17 -8.29 -4.94 -7.10
N ASP A 18 -9.07 -4.25 -6.27
CA ASP A 18 -10.11 -3.33 -6.75
C ASP A 18 -9.51 -2.04 -7.30
N ARG A 19 -8.72 -1.37 -6.46
CA ARG A 19 -8.10 -0.08 -6.75
C ARG A 19 -6.86 0.12 -5.89
N VAL A 20 -6.01 1.03 -6.34
CA VAL A 20 -4.82 1.46 -5.62
C VAL A 20 -4.99 2.93 -5.27
N THR A 21 -4.92 3.23 -3.98
CA THR A 21 -5.05 4.59 -3.44
C THR A 21 -3.69 5.03 -2.92
N TYR A 22 -3.31 6.28 -3.16
CA TYR A 22 -2.01 6.80 -2.75
C TYR A 22 -2.14 7.76 -1.56
N ILE A 23 -1.27 7.57 -0.56
CA ILE A 23 -1.16 8.44 0.62
C ILE A 23 0.20 9.17 0.63
N ASN A 24 0.22 10.33 1.30
CA ASN A 24 1.42 11.15 1.46
C ASN A 24 2.41 10.48 2.42
N GLU A 25 3.24 9.61 1.87
CA GLU A 25 4.20 8.81 2.61
C GLU A 25 5.52 8.74 1.84
N LEU A 26 6.63 8.66 2.58
CA LEU A 26 7.98 8.63 2.00
C LEU A 26 8.23 7.40 1.12
N GLY A 27 7.55 6.28 1.40
CA GLY A 27 7.70 5.03 0.67
C GLY A 27 6.95 5.03 -0.66
N LYS A 28 7.64 5.41 -1.75
CA LYS A 28 7.07 5.31 -3.11
C LYS A 28 6.68 3.87 -3.45
N ASP A 29 5.44 3.66 -3.89
CA ASP A 29 4.89 2.36 -4.30
C ASP A 29 4.92 1.28 -3.20
N MET A 30 5.16 1.69 -1.95
CA MET A 30 5.05 0.80 -0.80
C MET A 30 3.61 0.71 -0.34
N VAL A 31 3.09 -0.50 -0.18
CA VAL A 31 1.78 -0.74 0.45
C VAL A 31 1.91 -0.58 1.95
N TYR A 32 1.11 0.32 2.52
CA TYR A 32 0.97 0.55 3.95
C TYR A 32 -0.24 -0.19 4.52
N TYR A 33 -1.37 -0.14 3.81
CA TYR A 33 -2.61 -0.75 4.26
C TYR A 33 -3.30 -1.48 3.11
N ALA A 34 -4.00 -2.55 3.45
CA ALA A 34 -4.96 -3.21 2.59
C ALA A 34 -6.34 -3.05 3.21
N ARG A 35 -7.34 -2.68 2.40
CA ARG A 35 -8.69 -2.40 2.86
C ARG A 35 -9.69 -3.26 2.10
N TYR A 36 -10.58 -3.91 2.84
CA TYR A 36 -11.68 -4.69 2.29
C TYR A 36 -13.00 -4.16 2.82
N LYS A 37 -13.91 -3.77 1.92
CA LYS A 37 -15.23 -3.22 2.29
C LYS A 37 -15.16 -2.12 3.36
N GLY A 38 -14.19 -1.22 3.24
CA GLY A 38 -14.01 -0.12 4.18
C GLY A 38 -13.34 -0.49 5.50
N LYS A 39 -12.96 -1.75 5.72
CA LYS A 39 -12.19 -2.21 6.91
C LYS A 39 -10.76 -2.52 6.54
N ASN A 40 -9.82 -2.13 7.41
CA ASN A 40 -8.42 -2.54 7.24
C ASN A 40 -8.31 -4.04 7.53
N ILE A 41 -7.60 -4.74 6.66
CA ILE A 41 -7.33 -6.17 6.79
C ILE A 41 -5.85 -6.39 7.08
N GLN A 42 -5.57 -7.45 7.80
CA GLN A 42 -4.21 -7.87 8.13
C GLN A 42 -3.86 -9.20 7.47
N PRO A 43 -2.56 -9.48 7.25
CA PRO A 43 -2.12 -10.80 6.84
C PRO A 43 -2.62 -11.86 7.83
N GLY A 44 -3.35 -12.87 7.33
CA GLY A 44 -3.95 -13.92 8.16
C GLY A 44 -5.47 -13.81 8.30
N ASP A 45 -6.07 -12.67 7.94
CA ASP A 45 -7.52 -12.52 7.92
C ASP A 45 -8.16 -13.45 6.88
N LYS A 46 -9.19 -14.18 7.30
CA LYS A 46 -9.96 -15.07 6.43
C LYS A 46 -10.97 -14.27 5.63
N LEU A 47 -10.68 -14.11 4.35
CA LEU A 47 -11.57 -13.43 3.41
C LEU A 47 -12.18 -14.45 2.42
N PRO A 48 -13.40 -14.20 1.94
CA PRO A 48 -13.96 -14.98 0.84
C PRO A 48 -13.04 -14.95 -0.37
N LYS A 49 -12.94 -16.06 -1.10
CA LYS A 49 -12.33 -16.10 -2.43
C LYS A 49 -12.98 -15.02 -3.31
N THR A 50 -12.21 -14.46 -4.23
CA THR A 50 -12.56 -13.34 -5.13
C THR A 50 -12.92 -12.02 -4.44
N SER A 51 -12.58 -11.87 -3.16
CA SER A 51 -12.75 -10.58 -2.48
C SER A 51 -11.85 -9.52 -3.10
N LYS A 52 -12.45 -8.35 -3.30
CA LYS A 52 -11.83 -7.17 -3.91
C LYS A 52 -11.16 -6.30 -2.85
N ILE A 53 -9.85 -6.22 -2.90
CA ILE A 53 -9.01 -5.52 -1.93
C ILE A 53 -8.54 -4.19 -2.50
N GLU A 54 -8.68 -3.14 -1.73
CA GLU A 54 -8.08 -1.84 -2.01
C GLU A 54 -6.68 -1.77 -1.39
N LEU A 55 -5.69 -1.41 -2.20
CA LEU A 55 -4.31 -1.26 -1.74
C LEU A 55 -3.99 0.21 -1.51
N ILE A 56 -3.57 0.56 -0.30
CA ILE A 56 -3.12 1.91 0.04
C ILE A 56 -1.60 1.94 -0.04
N CYS A 57 -1.09 2.67 -1.02
CA CYS A 57 0.33 2.81 -1.31
C CYS A 57 0.85 4.20 -0.95
N GLY A 58 2.13 4.33 -0.61
CA GLY A 58 2.78 5.62 -0.48
C GLY A 58 3.11 6.23 -1.84
N ASN A 59 2.92 7.54 -1.98
CA ASN A 59 3.26 8.28 -3.20
C ASN A 59 4.73 8.68 -3.29
N GLY A 60 5.52 8.47 -2.24
CA GLY A 60 6.91 8.91 -2.20
C GLY A 60 7.06 10.42 -2.09
N SER A 61 6.02 11.15 -1.68
CA SER A 61 6.12 12.58 -1.43
C SER A 61 7.05 12.80 -0.25
N ILE A 62 8.24 13.28 -0.56
CA ILE A 62 9.17 13.82 0.42
C ILE A 62 8.59 15.18 0.82
N PRO A 63 8.08 15.38 2.05
CA PRO A 63 7.75 16.73 2.48
C PRO A 63 9.01 17.58 2.34
N SER A 64 8.88 18.73 1.70
CA SER A 64 9.97 19.66 1.36
C SER A 64 10.88 20.02 2.55
N GLN A 65 10.43 19.76 3.78
CA GLN A 65 11.22 19.87 5.01
C GLN A 65 12.41 18.89 5.11
N ALA A 66 12.42 17.76 4.40
CA ALA A 66 13.56 16.84 4.40
C ALA A 66 14.75 17.31 3.54
N ARG A 67 14.57 18.37 2.74
CA ARG A 67 15.65 18.96 1.93
C ARG A 67 16.57 19.89 2.74
N ILE A 68 16.24 20.19 4.01
CA ILE A 68 16.98 21.14 4.86
C ILE A 68 17.72 20.41 5.98
N ARG A 69 18.59 19.43 5.68
CA ARG A 69 19.70 18.98 6.57
C ARG A 69 20.85 18.37 5.75
N SER A 70 21.22 19.01 4.64
CA SER A 70 22.39 18.60 3.84
C SER A 70 23.43 19.71 3.69
N GLU A 71 23.12 20.94 4.11
CA GLU A 71 24.03 22.07 4.11
C GLU A 71 24.20 22.60 5.54
N ALA A 72 25.01 21.91 6.31
CA ALA A 72 25.77 22.53 7.38
C ALA A 72 27.20 21.99 7.22
N GLN A 73 27.98 22.74 6.45
CA GLN A 73 29.45 22.62 6.38
C GLN A 73 30.06 22.99 7.74
#